data_AF-A0AAU5T4E1-F1
#
_entry.id   AF-A0AAU5T4E1-F1
#
_cell.length_a   1.000
_cell.length_b   1.000
_cell.length_c   1.000
_cell.angle_alpha   90.00
_cell.angle_beta   90.00
_cell.angle_gamma   90.00
#
_symmetry.space_group_name_H-M   'P 1'
#
loop_
_entity.id
_entity.type
_entity.pdbx_description
1 polymer ?
#
loop_
_entity_poly.entity_id
_entity_poly.type
_entity_poly.pdbx_seq_one_letter_code
_entity_poly.pdbx_strand_id
1 'polypeptide(L)'
;MALAPRTDRRPSTTRTLWDSTVGKKSVMAVSGLIMLGYLVVHMLGNLKIFFGPEEFNGYAHWLRTLGSPFLHHEWALWIVRVVLVAAVVAHGTCAYQLSRRDINARPVKYAHKRRRASYATRTMRWGGVILALFIVWHLLDLTTLTVNARAWAGHPYQNVLATFSTWYGNTIYLVAMAALGLHVRHGFWSAAQTLGAGNARRERSLRFLANVLALVLFAGFASVPVAVMTGVVS
;
A
#
# COMPACT_ATOMS: atom_id res chain seq x y z
N MET A 1 43.27 -38.51 0.49
CA MET A 1 42.04 -37.76 0.85
C MET A 1 41.96 -36.55 -0.08
N ALA A 2 41.21 -36.64 -1.18
CA ALA A 2 41.14 -35.58 -2.18
C ALA A 2 40.24 -34.44 -1.68
N LEU A 3 40.79 -33.23 -1.61
CA LEU A 3 40.02 -32.01 -1.36
C LEU A 3 39.18 -31.72 -2.60
N ALA A 4 37.87 -31.83 -2.49
CA ALA A 4 36.95 -31.41 -3.53
C ALA A 4 37.17 -29.90 -3.80
N PRO A 5 37.27 -29.46 -5.06
CA PRO A 5 37.40 -28.05 -5.38
C PRO A 5 36.08 -27.37 -5.01
N ARG A 6 36.11 -26.50 -3.99
CA ARG A 6 35.02 -25.56 -3.73
C ARG A 6 34.88 -24.69 -4.97
N THR A 7 33.84 -24.93 -5.75
CA THR A 7 33.41 -24.01 -6.80
C THR A 7 32.71 -22.83 -6.12
N ASP A 8 33.48 -21.98 -5.46
CA ASP A 8 33.00 -20.72 -4.90
C ASP A 8 32.67 -19.75 -6.04
N ARG A 9 31.59 -20.04 -6.78
CA ARG A 9 30.97 -19.05 -7.66
C ARG A 9 30.55 -17.89 -6.78
N ARG A 10 31.23 -16.74 -6.94
CA ARG A 10 30.84 -15.50 -6.26
C ARG A 10 29.32 -15.32 -6.44
N PRO A 11 28.55 -15.15 -5.36
CA PRO A 11 27.12 -14.95 -5.50
C PRO A 11 26.87 -13.72 -6.38
N SER A 12 25.90 -13.81 -7.28
CA SER A 12 25.52 -12.69 -8.14
C SER A 12 25.16 -11.49 -7.28
N THR A 13 25.39 -10.26 -7.77
CA THR A 13 25.02 -9.03 -7.06
C THR A 13 23.55 -9.04 -6.62
N THR A 14 22.66 -9.61 -7.42
CA THR A 14 21.24 -9.82 -7.10
C THR A 14 21.02 -10.73 -5.89
N ARG A 15 21.77 -11.84 -5.80
CA ARG A 15 21.71 -12.78 -4.67
C ARG A 15 22.26 -12.14 -3.40
N THR A 16 23.37 -11.43 -3.50
CA THR A 16 23.99 -10.72 -2.37
C THR A 16 23.08 -9.63 -1.81
N LEU A 17 22.44 -8.84 -2.70
CA LEU A 17 21.44 -7.85 -2.31
C LEU A 17 20.25 -8.50 -1.60
N TRP A 18 19.68 -9.55 -2.20
CA TRP A 18 18.53 -10.24 -1.63
C TRP A 18 18.84 -10.90 -0.30
N ASP A 19 20.01 -11.53 -0.12
CA ASP A 19 20.35 -12.24 1.11
C ASP A 19 20.62 -11.30 2.28
N SER A 20 21.09 -10.08 2.00
CA SER A 20 21.40 -9.07 3.01
C SER A 20 20.15 -8.44 3.67
N THR A 21 20.29 -8.00 4.92
CA THR A 21 19.23 -7.22 5.61
C THR A 21 19.06 -5.84 5.01
N VAL A 22 20.15 -5.23 4.52
CA VAL A 22 20.12 -3.90 3.90
C VAL A 22 19.36 -3.94 2.57
N GLY A 23 19.68 -4.88 1.68
CA GLY A 23 19.00 -4.99 0.39
C GLY A 23 17.51 -5.27 0.52
N LYS A 24 17.09 -6.14 1.46
CA LYS A 24 15.65 -6.35 1.74
C LYS A 24 14.94 -5.08 2.22
N LYS A 25 15.58 -4.27 3.07
CA LYS A 25 15.02 -2.98 3.51
C LYS A 25 14.92 -2.01 2.33
N SER A 26 15.92 -1.95 1.45
CA SER A 26 15.89 -1.11 0.26
C SER A 26 14.77 -1.53 -0.70
N VAL A 27 14.60 -2.83 -0.98
CA VAL A 27 13.50 -3.35 -1.80
C VAL A 27 12.15 -3.01 -1.20
N MET A 28 11.98 -3.19 0.12
CA MET A 28 10.77 -2.81 0.83
C MET A 28 10.48 -1.30 0.75
N ALA A 29 11.51 -0.46 0.89
CA ALA A 29 11.37 0.99 0.81
C ALA A 29 10.94 1.44 -0.59
N VAL A 30 11.61 0.94 -1.64
CA VAL A 30 11.30 1.29 -3.04
C VAL A 30 9.90 0.82 -3.42
N SER A 31 9.56 -0.45 -3.16
CA SER A 31 8.20 -0.95 -3.40
C SER A 31 7.13 -0.19 -2.61
N GLY A 32 7.43 0.20 -1.37
CA GLY A 32 6.57 1.04 -0.55
C GLY A 32 6.32 2.42 -1.16
N LEU A 33 7.35 3.06 -1.72
CA LEU A 33 7.23 4.35 -2.41
C LEU A 33 6.44 4.26 -3.72
N ILE A 34 6.61 3.18 -4.48
CA ILE A 34 5.80 2.91 -5.69
C ILE A 34 4.32 2.83 -5.31
N MET A 35 3.99 2.02 -4.30
CA MET A 35 2.61 1.90 -3.81
C MET A 35 2.07 3.22 -3.25
N LEU A 36 2.90 4.00 -2.55
CA LEU A 36 2.51 5.32 -2.05
C LEU A 36 2.17 6.29 -3.18
N GLY A 37 2.98 6.33 -4.25
CA GLY A 37 2.70 7.15 -5.42
C GLY A 37 1.36 6.77 -6.07
N TYR A 38 1.10 5.47 -6.20
CA TYR A 38 -0.20 4.99 -6.66
C TYR A 38 -1.34 5.39 -5.74
N LEU A 39 -1.19 5.26 -4.41
CA LEU A 39 -2.23 5.65 -3.46
C LEU A 39 -2.62 7.13 -3.59
N VAL A 40 -1.66 8.01 -3.86
CA VAL A 40 -1.94 9.44 -4.11
C VAL A 40 -2.81 9.61 -5.35
N VAL A 41 -2.40 9.03 -6.49
CA VAL A 41 -3.18 9.13 -7.74
C VAL A 41 -4.54 8.45 -7.60
N HIS A 42 -4.58 7.30 -6.93
CA HIS A 42 -5.79 6.55 -6.67
C HIS A 42 -6.76 7.36 -5.80
N MET A 43 -6.28 8.02 -4.75
CA MET A 43 -7.10 8.92 -3.92
C MET A 43 -7.67 10.06 -4.76
N LEU A 44 -6.84 10.73 -5.57
CA LEU A 44 -7.29 11.83 -6.43
C LEU A 44 -8.37 11.37 -7.42
N GLY A 45 -8.22 10.18 -8.02
CA GLY A 45 -9.25 9.58 -8.86
C GLY A 45 -10.55 9.30 -8.09
N ASN A 46 -10.46 8.79 -6.86
CA ASN A 46 -11.62 8.54 -6.00
C ASN A 46 -12.35 9.83 -5.59
N LEU A 47 -11.61 10.90 -5.32
CA LEU A 47 -12.18 12.21 -5.00
C LEU A 47 -12.99 12.82 -6.15
N LYS A 48 -12.87 12.30 -7.38
CA LYS A 48 -13.76 12.74 -8.46
C LYS A 48 -15.23 12.43 -8.20
N ILE A 49 -15.54 11.56 -7.24
CA ILE A 49 -16.92 11.19 -6.90
C ILE A 49 -17.75 12.41 -6.47
N PHE A 50 -17.09 13.43 -5.91
CA PHE A 50 -17.72 14.68 -5.49
C PHE A 50 -18.15 15.58 -6.67
N PHE A 51 -17.74 15.26 -7.90
CA PHE A 51 -18.16 15.98 -9.12
C PHE A 51 -19.24 15.24 -9.90
N GLY A 52 -19.82 14.18 -9.32
CA GLY A 52 -20.93 13.45 -9.90
C GLY A 52 -20.54 12.31 -10.86
N PRO A 53 -21.55 11.58 -11.36
CA PRO A 53 -21.36 10.34 -12.11
C PRO A 53 -20.65 10.53 -13.45
N GLU A 54 -20.88 11.65 -14.14
CA GLU A 54 -20.26 11.93 -15.44
C GLU A 54 -18.74 12.05 -15.34
N GLU A 55 -18.25 12.90 -14.43
CA GLU A 55 -16.82 13.10 -14.19
C GLU A 55 -16.13 11.83 -13.69
N PHE A 56 -16.78 11.10 -12.79
CA PHE A 56 -16.20 9.88 -12.22
C PHE A 56 -16.13 8.75 -13.25
N ASN A 57 -17.23 8.47 -13.95
CA ASN A 57 -17.29 7.42 -14.95
C ASN A 57 -16.44 7.78 -16.17
N GLY A 58 -16.46 9.06 -16.59
CA GLY A 58 -15.61 9.57 -17.67
C GLY A 58 -14.12 9.39 -17.38
N TYR A 59 -13.67 9.72 -16.16
CA TYR A 59 -12.30 9.46 -15.74
C TYR A 59 -11.96 7.96 -15.77
N ALA A 60 -12.86 7.10 -15.30
CA ALA A 60 -12.67 5.65 -15.33
C ALA A 60 -12.59 5.09 -16.77
N HIS A 61 -13.36 5.64 -17.71
CA HIS A 61 -13.25 5.29 -19.13
C HIS A 61 -11.94 5.78 -19.74
N TRP A 62 -11.55 7.04 -19.49
CA TRP A 62 -10.31 7.63 -19.98
C TRP A 62 -9.06 6.85 -19.56
N LEU A 63 -9.05 6.32 -18.33
CA LEU A 63 -7.96 5.48 -17.85
C LEU A 63 -7.68 4.27 -18.76
N ARG A 64 -8.70 3.72 -19.43
CA ARG A 64 -8.54 2.60 -20.38
C ARG A 64 -7.92 3.02 -21.70
N THR A 65 -7.90 4.31 -22.01
CA THR A 65 -7.30 4.85 -23.24
C THR A 65 -6.01 5.63 -22.98
N LEU A 66 -5.50 5.58 -21.75
CA LEU A 66 -4.28 6.28 -21.34
C LEU A 66 -3.08 5.84 -22.19
N GLY A 67 -2.39 6.80 -22.81
CA GLY A 67 -1.24 6.55 -23.68
C GLY A 67 -1.58 6.26 -25.15
N SER A 68 -2.85 6.32 -25.54
CA SER A 68 -3.26 6.25 -26.95
C SER A 68 -2.69 7.43 -27.76
N PRO A 69 -2.28 7.22 -29.03
CA PRO A 69 -2.36 5.96 -29.80
C PRO A 69 -1.17 5.02 -29.60
N PHE A 70 -0.14 5.40 -28.83
CA PHE A 70 1.05 4.57 -28.61
C PHE A 70 0.75 3.27 -27.85
N LEU A 71 -0.19 3.31 -26.90
CA LEU A 71 -0.70 2.15 -26.19
C LEU A 71 -2.13 1.82 -26.64
N HIS A 72 -2.42 0.52 -26.78
CA HIS A 72 -3.77 0.03 -27.03
C HIS A 72 -4.66 0.12 -25.77
N HIS A 73 -5.96 -0.09 -25.97
CA HIS A 73 -6.97 -0.09 -24.91
C HIS A 73 -6.54 -0.99 -23.73
N GLU A 74 -6.61 -0.44 -22.52
CA GLU A 74 -6.23 -1.01 -21.21
C GLU A 74 -4.77 -1.37 -20.99
N TRP A 75 -3.87 -1.20 -21.98
CA TRP A 75 -2.47 -1.59 -21.82
C TRP A 75 -1.76 -0.84 -20.69
N ALA A 76 -1.96 0.48 -20.62
CA ALA A 76 -1.41 1.29 -19.54
C ALA A 76 -1.90 0.81 -18.16
N LEU A 77 -3.19 0.46 -18.04
CA LEU A 77 -3.77 -0.05 -16.81
C LEU A 77 -3.17 -1.40 -16.40
N TRP A 78 -2.97 -2.32 -17.36
CA TRP A 78 -2.34 -3.60 -17.08
C TRP A 78 -0.89 -3.46 -16.66
N ILE A 79 -0.12 -2.57 -17.28
CA ILE A 79 1.24 -2.26 -16.86
C ILE A 79 1.24 -1.78 -15.40
N VAL A 80 0.39 -0.81 -15.06
CA VAL A 80 0.26 -0.31 -13.68
C VAL A 80 -0.14 -1.45 -12.72
N ARG A 81 -1.09 -2.30 -13.08
CA ARG A 81 -1.51 -3.46 -12.25
C ARG A 81 -0.37 -4.44 -12.00
N VAL A 82 0.39 -4.81 -13.03
CA VAL A 82 1.53 -5.73 -12.90
C VAL A 82 2.60 -5.12 -11.99
N VAL A 83 2.92 -3.84 -12.17
CA VAL A 83 3.88 -3.11 -11.31
C VAL A 83 3.41 -3.09 -9.86
N LEU A 84 2.12 -2.82 -9.62
CA LEU A 84 1.56 -2.79 -8.27
C LEU A 84 1.54 -4.16 -7.60
N VAL A 85 1.13 -5.21 -8.31
CA VAL A 85 1.17 -6.58 -7.78
C VAL A 85 2.60 -6.96 -7.42
N ALA A 86 3.56 -6.69 -8.31
CA ALA A 86 4.98 -6.91 -8.03
C ALA A 86 5.45 -6.13 -6.81
N ALA A 87 5.06 -4.85 -6.67
CA ALA A 87 5.41 -4.01 -5.53
C ALA A 87 4.81 -4.54 -4.21
N VAL A 88 3.52 -4.90 -4.18
CA VAL A 88 2.84 -5.46 -3.01
C VAL A 88 3.51 -6.76 -2.57
N VAL A 89 3.78 -7.67 -3.52
CA VAL A 89 4.42 -8.95 -3.22
C VAL A 89 5.85 -8.75 -2.73
N ALA A 90 6.64 -7.90 -3.38
CA ALA A 90 8.00 -7.60 -2.97
C ALA A 90 8.05 -6.97 -1.57
N HIS A 91 7.17 -6.01 -1.31
CA HIS A 91 7.05 -5.33 -0.02
C HIS A 91 6.67 -6.30 1.10
N GLY A 92 5.61 -7.09 0.89
CA GLY A 92 5.11 -8.08 1.86
C GLY A 92 6.13 -9.19 2.14
N THR A 93 6.79 -9.70 1.09
CA THR A 93 7.82 -10.74 1.23
C THR A 93 9.00 -10.23 2.04
N CYS A 94 9.51 -9.03 1.74
CA CYS A 94 10.59 -8.43 2.53
C CYS A 94 10.15 -8.17 3.97
N ALA A 95 8.91 -7.75 4.20
CA ALA A 95 8.35 -7.48 5.53
C ALA A 95 8.27 -8.75 6.37
N TYR A 96 7.78 -9.82 5.78
CA TYR A 96 7.71 -11.14 6.40
C TYR A 96 9.10 -11.69 6.72
N GLN A 97 10.02 -11.69 5.75
CA GLN A 97 11.36 -12.23 5.92
C GLN A 97 12.19 -11.45 6.96
N LEU A 98 12.11 -10.12 6.95
CA LEU A 98 12.77 -9.28 7.96
C LEU A 98 12.14 -9.47 9.34
N SER A 99 10.81 -9.59 9.43
CA SER A 99 10.12 -9.86 10.69
C SER A 99 10.52 -11.21 11.28
N ARG A 100 10.63 -12.25 10.46
CA ARG A 100 11.12 -13.56 10.90
C ARG A 100 12.57 -13.53 11.36
N ARG A 101 13.45 -12.84 10.62
CA ARG A 101 14.85 -12.66 11.03
C ARG A 101 14.96 -11.93 12.36
N ASP A 102 14.17 -10.88 12.59
CA ASP A 102 14.15 -10.14 13.85
C ASP A 102 13.66 -10.98 15.03
N ILE A 103 12.66 -11.85 14.82
CA ILE A 103 12.17 -12.79 15.83
C ILE A 103 13.23 -13.86 16.14
N ASN A 104 13.81 -14.47 15.10
CA ASN A 104 14.81 -15.54 15.27
C ASN A 104 16.11 -15.04 15.89
N ALA A 105 16.47 -13.77 15.69
CA ALA A 105 17.65 -13.15 16.30
C ALA A 105 17.48 -12.91 17.82
N ARG A 106 16.30 -13.19 18.41
CA ARG A 106 15.98 -12.92 19.81
C ARG A 106 15.52 -14.19 20.55
N PRO A 107 16.42 -15.16 20.80
CA PRO A 107 16.09 -16.38 21.54
C PRO A 107 15.71 -16.11 23.02
N VAL A 108 16.25 -15.03 23.61
CA VAL A 108 15.86 -14.55 24.95
C VAL A 108 15.20 -13.17 24.82
N LYS A 109 14.04 -12.99 25.46
CA LYS A 109 13.31 -11.71 25.43
C LYS A 109 14.08 -10.64 26.23
N TYR A 110 14.11 -9.40 25.73
CA TYR A 110 14.73 -8.28 26.45
C TYR A 110 14.13 -8.10 27.86
N ALA A 111 15.00 -7.95 28.85
CA ALA A 111 14.64 -7.69 30.25
C ALA A 111 13.78 -6.41 30.41
N HIS A 112 14.06 -5.38 29.61
CA HIS A 112 13.28 -4.14 29.58
C HIS A 112 12.67 -3.88 28.21
N LYS A 113 11.34 -3.72 28.15
CA LYS A 113 10.62 -3.29 26.95
C LYS A 113 10.31 -1.80 27.04
N ARG A 114 10.85 -0.99 26.13
CA ARG A 114 10.38 0.40 25.96
C ARG A 114 8.94 0.38 25.43
N ARG A 115 7.97 0.87 26.21
CA ARG A 115 6.52 0.85 25.90
C ARG A 115 6.17 1.35 24.49
N ARG A 116 6.82 2.45 24.05
CA ARG A 116 6.56 3.10 22.75
C ARG A 116 7.05 2.29 21.54
N ALA A 117 8.14 1.54 21.70
CA ALA A 117 8.66 0.68 20.63
C ALA A 117 7.72 -0.51 20.37
N SER A 118 7.17 -1.11 21.44
CA SER A 118 6.26 -2.25 21.32
C SER A 118 4.95 -1.89 20.60
N TYR A 119 4.42 -0.69 20.81
CA TYR A 119 3.20 -0.24 20.14
C TYR A 119 3.43 -0.05 18.64
N ALA A 120 4.46 0.69 18.25
CA ALA A 120 4.79 0.94 16.84
C ALA A 120 5.07 -0.35 16.06
N THR A 121 5.77 -1.32 16.66
CA THR A 121 6.00 -2.62 16.01
C THR A 121 4.71 -3.43 15.86
N ARG A 122 3.82 -3.38 16.85
CA ARG A 122 2.54 -4.10 16.80
C ARG A 122 1.60 -3.49 15.74
N THR A 123 1.48 -2.17 15.69
CA THR A 123 0.66 -1.47 14.69
C THR A 123 1.20 -1.64 13.28
N MET A 124 2.53 -1.71 13.08
CA MET A 124 3.11 -2.00 11.77
C MET A 124 2.82 -3.42 11.28
N ARG A 125 2.99 -4.44 12.13
CA ARG A 125 2.73 -5.84 11.73
C ARG A 125 1.25 -6.09 11.47
N TRP A 126 0.39 -5.75 12.43
CA TRP A 126 -1.05 -5.97 12.30
C TRP A 126 -1.67 -5.04 11.27
N GLY A 127 -1.20 -3.79 11.17
CA GLY A 127 -1.62 -2.88 10.10
C GLY A 127 -1.29 -3.44 8.72
N GLY A 128 -0.11 -4.02 8.52
CA GLY A 128 0.25 -4.69 7.26
C GLY A 128 -0.67 -5.88 6.93
N VAL A 129 -1.04 -6.69 7.93
CA VAL A 129 -1.98 -7.81 7.73
C VAL A 129 -3.38 -7.31 7.40
N ILE A 130 -3.87 -6.30 8.12
CA ILE A 130 -5.18 -5.66 7.84
C ILE A 130 -5.21 -5.12 6.41
N LEU A 131 -4.15 -4.43 5.97
CA LEU A 131 -4.05 -3.90 4.61
C LEU A 131 -3.99 -5.01 3.55
N ALA A 132 -3.29 -6.11 3.82
CA ALA A 132 -3.26 -7.24 2.90
C ALA A 132 -4.65 -7.85 2.70
N LEU A 133 -5.41 -8.07 3.79
CA LEU A 133 -6.79 -8.54 3.72
C LEU A 133 -7.70 -7.52 3.03
N PHE A 134 -7.50 -6.24 3.32
CA PHE A 134 -8.26 -5.16 2.70
C PHE A 134 -8.01 -5.09 1.18
N ILE A 135 -6.78 -5.26 0.70
CA ILE A 135 -6.50 -5.26 -0.75
C ILE A 135 -7.29 -6.38 -1.43
N VAL A 136 -7.32 -7.58 -0.85
CA VAL A 136 -8.12 -8.70 -1.40
C VAL A 136 -9.60 -8.33 -1.42
N TRP A 137 -10.15 -7.86 -0.30
CA TRP A 137 -11.53 -7.40 -0.23
C TRP A 137 -11.84 -6.33 -1.27
N HIS A 138 -11.00 -5.30 -1.35
CA HIS A 138 -11.16 -4.16 -2.25
C HIS A 138 -11.18 -4.57 -3.73
N LEU A 139 -10.31 -5.50 -4.12
CA LEU A 139 -10.31 -6.06 -5.47
C LEU A 139 -11.60 -6.86 -5.73
N LEU A 140 -12.03 -7.69 -4.78
CA LEU A 140 -13.27 -8.44 -4.90
C LEU A 140 -14.51 -7.55 -4.97
N ASP A 141 -14.49 -6.41 -4.28
CA ASP A 141 -15.63 -5.50 -4.13
C ASP A 141 -15.77 -4.55 -5.32
N LEU A 142 -14.68 -3.86 -5.71
CA LEU A 142 -14.73 -2.78 -6.71
C LEU A 142 -14.00 -3.09 -8.03
N THR A 143 -13.17 -4.14 -8.09
CA THR A 143 -12.47 -4.52 -9.33
C THR A 143 -13.14 -5.68 -10.03
N THR A 144 -13.39 -6.78 -9.33
CA THR A 144 -14.04 -7.99 -9.90
C THR A 144 -15.53 -8.05 -9.61
N LEU A 145 -16.04 -7.17 -8.74
CA LEU A 145 -17.46 -7.05 -8.36
C LEU A 145 -18.06 -8.33 -7.76
N THR A 146 -17.21 -9.24 -7.27
CA THR A 146 -17.58 -10.56 -6.75
C THR A 146 -18.36 -10.49 -5.43
N VAL A 147 -18.01 -9.56 -4.54
CA VAL A 147 -18.68 -9.42 -3.23
C VAL A 147 -19.65 -8.23 -3.18
N ASN A 148 -19.72 -7.45 -4.26
CA ASN A 148 -20.63 -6.32 -4.38
C ASN A 148 -21.89 -6.73 -5.14
N ALA A 149 -22.87 -7.28 -4.39
CA ALA A 149 -24.07 -7.88 -4.97
C ALA A 149 -24.96 -6.91 -5.78
N ARG A 150 -24.79 -5.59 -5.59
CA ARG A 150 -25.56 -4.55 -6.28
C ARG A 150 -24.76 -3.84 -7.38
N ALA A 151 -23.51 -4.25 -7.63
CA ALA A 151 -22.66 -3.68 -8.65
C ALA A 151 -22.87 -4.33 -10.02
N TRP A 152 -22.54 -3.58 -11.07
CA TRP A 152 -22.46 -4.11 -12.42
C TRP A 152 -21.32 -3.47 -13.22
N ALA A 153 -20.83 -4.19 -14.23
CA ALA A 153 -19.66 -3.78 -15.00
C ALA A 153 -19.91 -2.50 -15.79
N GLY A 154 -18.92 -1.60 -15.83
CA GLY A 154 -19.00 -0.34 -16.57
C GLY A 154 -19.59 0.84 -15.80
N HIS A 155 -20.00 0.67 -14.53
CA HIS A 155 -20.61 1.73 -13.72
C HIS A 155 -19.86 2.01 -12.40
N PRO A 156 -18.60 2.51 -12.45
CA PRO A 156 -17.78 2.73 -11.26
C PRO A 156 -18.43 3.62 -10.19
N TYR A 157 -19.07 4.72 -10.57
CA TYR A 157 -19.73 5.63 -9.62
C TYR A 157 -20.79 4.88 -8.81
N GLN A 158 -21.70 4.19 -9.50
CA GLN A 158 -22.78 3.42 -8.88
C GLN A 158 -22.26 2.27 -8.03
N ASN A 159 -21.17 1.60 -8.46
CA ASN A 159 -20.58 0.50 -7.70
C ASN A 159 -19.98 0.99 -6.36
N VAL A 160 -19.39 2.18 -6.33
CA VAL A 160 -18.92 2.81 -5.10
C VAL A 160 -20.09 3.14 -4.16
N LEU A 161 -21.18 3.69 -4.69
CA LEU A 161 -22.40 3.93 -3.90
C LEU A 161 -22.98 2.63 -3.35
N ALA A 162 -23.02 1.57 -4.16
CA ALA A 162 -23.53 0.26 -3.76
C ALA A 162 -22.75 -0.31 -2.57
N THR A 163 -21.41 -0.21 -2.59
CA THR A 163 -20.55 -0.61 -1.47
C THR A 163 -20.86 0.21 -0.21
N PHE A 164 -20.86 1.55 -0.31
CA PHE A 164 -21.00 2.43 0.85
C PHE A 164 -22.43 2.67 1.31
N SER A 165 -23.41 2.10 0.60
CA SER A 165 -24.78 1.90 1.09
C SER A 165 -24.92 0.69 2.02
N THR A 166 -23.83 -0.01 2.35
CA THR A 166 -23.82 -1.14 3.30
C THR A 166 -23.01 -0.79 4.56
N TRP A 167 -23.51 -1.16 5.73
CA TRP A 167 -22.81 -0.90 7.00
C TRP A 167 -21.43 -1.58 7.07
N TYR A 168 -21.32 -2.80 6.52
CA TYR A 168 -20.08 -3.57 6.53
C TYR A 168 -19.05 -2.98 5.55
N GLY A 169 -19.47 -2.52 4.37
CA GLY A 169 -18.59 -1.83 3.41
C GLY A 169 -17.95 -0.60 4.04
N ASN A 170 -18.75 0.26 4.68
CA ASN A 170 -18.24 1.43 5.40
C ASN A 170 -17.24 1.05 6.49
N THR A 171 -17.57 0.05 7.31
CA THR A 171 -16.72 -0.38 8.43
C THR A 171 -15.38 -0.93 7.94
N ILE A 172 -15.38 -1.83 6.95
CA ILE A 172 -14.18 -2.44 6.39
C ILE A 172 -13.24 -1.39 5.82
N TYR A 173 -13.77 -0.47 5.00
CA TYR A 173 -12.96 0.57 4.36
C TYR A 173 -12.43 1.59 5.37
N LEU A 174 -13.24 2.07 6.32
CA LEU A 174 -12.78 3.06 7.32
C LEU A 174 -11.70 2.49 8.25
N VAL A 175 -11.84 1.22 8.68
CA VAL A 175 -10.80 0.53 9.47
C VAL A 175 -9.52 0.37 8.64
N ALA A 176 -9.65 -0.02 7.38
CA ALA A 176 -8.50 -0.12 6.48
C ALA A 176 -7.81 1.22 6.25
N MET A 177 -8.56 2.32 6.09
CA MET A 177 -7.98 3.66 5.94
C MET A 177 -7.24 4.09 7.20
N ALA A 178 -7.78 3.82 8.40
CA ALA A 178 -7.08 4.09 9.65
C ALA A 178 -5.76 3.30 9.75
N ALA A 179 -5.79 2.01 9.38
CA ALA A 179 -4.60 1.18 9.30
C ALA A 179 -3.61 1.71 8.26
N LEU A 180 -4.08 2.17 7.09
CA LEU A 180 -3.28 2.75 6.03
C LEU A 180 -2.56 4.02 6.50
N GLY A 181 -3.28 4.95 7.13
CA GLY A 181 -2.69 6.18 7.66
C GLY A 181 -1.57 5.90 8.66
N LEU A 182 -1.79 4.96 9.60
CA LEU A 182 -0.74 4.54 10.52
C LEU A 182 0.44 3.87 9.80
N HIS A 183 0.15 2.99 8.83
CA HIS A 183 1.17 2.27 8.08
C HIS A 183 2.04 3.23 7.23
N VAL A 184 1.43 4.17 6.51
CA VAL A 184 2.14 5.18 5.70
C VAL A 184 2.97 6.11 6.57
N ARG A 185 2.41 6.60 7.69
CA ARG A 185 3.13 7.47 8.62
C ARG A 185 4.46 6.85 9.07
N HIS A 186 4.44 5.57 9.42
CA HIS A 186 5.62 4.84 9.85
C HIS A 186 6.51 4.40 8.68
N GLY A 187 5.90 3.90 7.60
CA GLY A 187 6.57 3.40 6.42
C GLY A 187 7.36 4.46 5.67
N PHE A 188 6.78 5.64 5.45
CA PHE A 188 7.45 6.74 4.77
C PHE A 188 8.71 7.21 5.51
N TRP A 189 8.59 7.42 6.83
CA TRP A 189 9.74 7.76 7.66
C TRP A 189 10.83 6.67 7.59
N SER A 190 10.44 5.39 7.67
CA SER A 190 11.38 4.26 7.64
C SER A 190 12.08 4.11 6.28
N ALA A 191 11.37 4.38 5.19
CA ALA A 191 11.91 4.41 3.83
C ALA A 191 12.94 5.54 3.68
N ALA A 192 12.62 6.75 4.17
CA ALA A 192 13.55 7.89 4.13
C ALA A 192 14.86 7.61 4.88
N GLN A 193 14.81 6.91 6.01
CA GLN A 193 16.03 6.47 6.71
C GLN A 193 16.80 5.41 5.92
N THR A 194 16.11 4.44 5.36
CA THR A 194 16.71 3.32 4.61
C THR A 194 17.43 3.80 3.35
N LEU A 195 16.87 4.79 2.66
CA LEU A 195 17.40 5.33 1.40
C LEU A 195 18.38 6.50 1.62
N GLY A 196 18.78 6.78 2.86
CA GLY A 196 19.80 7.80 3.16
C GLY A 196 19.31 9.25 3.11
N ALA A 197 18.01 9.50 2.96
CA ALA A 197 17.44 10.86 3.02
C ALA A 197 17.39 11.41 4.46
N GLY A 198 17.47 10.53 5.46
CA GLY A 198 17.47 10.85 6.88
C GLY A 198 18.79 11.45 7.39
N ASN A 199 18.71 12.61 8.03
CA ASN A 199 19.77 13.14 8.89
C ASN A 199 19.15 13.95 10.05
N ALA A 200 19.94 14.25 11.10
CA ALA A 200 19.47 14.93 12.30
C ALA A 200 18.77 16.28 12.02
N ARG A 201 19.19 16.98 10.96
CA ARG A 201 18.60 18.25 10.53
C ARG A 201 17.24 18.05 9.82
N ARG A 202 17.11 17.00 9.01
CA ARG A 202 15.90 16.68 8.20
C ARG A 202 14.90 15.79 8.94
N GLU A 203 15.26 15.24 10.09
CA GLU A 203 14.41 14.32 10.84
C GLU A 203 13.05 14.94 11.19
N ARG A 204 13.05 16.19 11.67
CA ARG A 204 11.81 16.88 12.03
C ARG A 204 10.91 17.11 10.81
N SER A 205 11.47 17.55 9.68
CA SER A 205 10.69 17.84 8.47
C SER A 205 10.14 16.57 7.83
N LEU A 206 10.93 15.50 7.75
CA LEU A 206 10.49 14.21 7.21
C LEU A 206 9.39 13.56 8.06
N ARG A 207 9.48 13.66 9.39
CA ARG A 207 8.40 13.18 10.28
C ARG A 207 7.13 14.02 10.14
N PHE A 208 7.26 15.33 9.99
CA PHE A 208 6.13 16.20 9.72
C PHE A 208 5.46 15.82 8.40
N LEU A 209 6.24 15.68 7.32
CA LEU A 209 5.76 15.25 6.02
C LEU A 209 5.07 13.87 6.08
N ALA A 210 5.63 12.91 6.81
CA ALA A 210 5.03 11.60 7.01
C ALA A 210 3.64 11.69 7.68
N ASN A 211 3.49 12.59 8.67
CA ASN A 211 2.20 12.81 9.34
C ASN A 211 1.19 13.48 8.41
N VAL A 212 1.62 14.50 7.65
CA VAL A 212 0.76 15.20 6.69
C VAL A 212 0.29 14.26 5.60
N LEU A 213 1.20 13.50 4.98
CA LEU A 213 0.85 12.51 3.96
C LEU A 213 -0.14 11.46 4.48
N ALA A 214 0.10 10.93 5.69
CA ALA A 214 -0.81 9.98 6.31
C ALA A 214 -2.20 10.58 6.59
N LEU A 215 -2.26 11.82 7.07
CA LEU A 215 -3.52 12.51 7.35
C LEU A 215 -4.30 12.79 6.07
N VAL A 216 -3.62 13.30 5.03
CA VAL A 216 -4.24 13.61 3.73
C VAL A 216 -4.80 12.35 3.09
N LEU A 217 -4.03 11.25 3.03
CA LEU A 217 -4.51 9.99 2.48
C LEU A 217 -5.68 9.42 3.29
N PHE A 218 -5.58 9.45 4.62
CA PHE A 218 -6.68 9.00 5.48
C PHE A 218 -7.95 9.81 5.22
N ALA A 219 -7.87 11.15 5.28
CA ALA A 219 -9.02 12.02 5.11
C ALA A 219 -9.60 11.95 3.70
N GLY A 220 -8.75 11.90 2.66
CA GLY A 220 -9.20 11.86 1.28
C GLY A 220 -9.87 10.55 0.89
N PHE A 221 -9.40 9.40 1.40
CA PHE A 221 -10.12 8.13 1.18
C PHE A 221 -11.33 7.99 2.10
N ALA A 222 -11.26 8.43 3.35
CA ALA A 222 -12.37 8.31 4.30
C ALA A 222 -13.53 9.28 3.99
N SER A 223 -13.28 10.38 3.29
CA SER A 223 -14.33 11.32 2.90
C SER A 223 -15.34 10.68 1.94
N VAL A 224 -14.93 9.75 1.07
CA VAL A 224 -15.81 9.07 0.12
C VAL A 224 -16.92 8.26 0.81
N PRO A 225 -16.63 7.24 1.65
CA PRO A 225 -17.68 6.51 2.37
C PRO A 225 -18.51 7.44 3.26
N VAL A 226 -17.90 8.40 3.95
CA VAL A 226 -18.63 9.36 4.81
C VAL A 226 -19.61 10.21 4.00
N ALA A 227 -19.23 10.65 2.81
CA ALA A 227 -20.09 11.44 1.95
C ALA A 227 -21.29 10.63 1.44
N VAL A 228 -21.10 9.36 1.12
CA VAL A 228 -22.20 8.45 0.76
C VAL A 228 -23.11 8.19 1.95
N MET A 229 -22.55 7.92 3.13
CA MET A 229 -23.32 7.68 4.37
C MET A 229 -24.18 8.89 4.78
N THR A 230 -23.70 10.10 4.51
CA THR A 230 -24.38 11.35 4.87
C THR A 230 -25.31 11.86 3.76
N GLY A 231 -25.34 11.21 2.60
CA GLY A 231 -26.16 11.63 1.46
C GLY A 231 -25.65 12.85 0.69
N VAL A 232 -24.42 13.31 0.97
CA VAL A 232 -23.76 14.36 0.18
C VAL A 232 -23.46 13.86 -1.24
N VAL A 233 -23.18 12.56 -1.36
CA VAL A 233 -23.04 11.85 -2.63
C VAL A 233 -24.10 10.75 -2.65
N SER A 234 -24.94 10.71 -3.68
CA SER A 234 -26.01 9.73 -3.87
C SER A 234 -26.23 9.37 -5.34
#